data_AF-M7NTE1-F1
#
_entry.id   AF-M7NTE1-F1
#
_cell.length_a   1.000
_cell.length_b   1.000
_cell.length_c   1.000
_cell.angle_alpha   90.00
_cell.angle_beta   90.00
_cell.angle_gamma   90.00
#
_symmetry.space_group_name_H-M   'P 1'
#
loop_
_entity.id
_entity.type
_entity.pdbx_description
1 polymer ?
#
loop_
_entity_poly.entity_id
_entity_poly.type
_entity_poly.pdbx_seq_one_letter_code
_entity_poly.pdbx_strand_id
1 'polypeptide(L)'
;MTSDTGGIYEALIPISNWNILIETDVTGKTTERLIGLNESDGLGHISEKIFHFDEKTKVALMETGPRYQVNGAPGLPHSKTIVTLTKRIGFKRTLKLLGNGRVDHLKFRYPLS
;
A
#
# COMPACT_ATOMS: atom_id res chain seq x y z
N MET A 1 8.06 27.21 31.16
CA MET A 1 8.54 25.83 30.99
C MET A 1 7.54 24.91 31.67
N THR A 2 6.66 24.29 30.90
CA THR A 2 6.02 23.00 31.21
C THR A 2 5.64 22.41 29.88
N SER A 3 6.37 21.36 29.52
CA SER A 3 6.10 20.49 28.37
C SER A 3 4.77 19.79 28.57
N ASP A 4 3.89 19.86 27.57
CA ASP A 4 2.77 18.92 27.46
C ASP A 4 2.86 18.26 26.08
N THR A 5 3.69 17.23 26.02
CA THR A 5 3.79 16.30 24.89
C THR A 5 2.57 15.39 24.88
N GLY A 6 1.43 15.94 24.51
CA GLY A 6 0.16 15.23 24.31
C GLY A 6 -0.13 14.95 22.84
N GLY A 7 0.88 14.58 22.06
CA GLY A 7 0.65 14.07 20.71
C GLY A 7 0.05 12.68 20.82
N ILE A 8 -1.27 12.57 20.62
CA ILE A 8 -1.96 11.28 20.51
C ILE A 8 -1.16 10.45 19.51
N TYR A 9 -0.48 9.39 19.98
CA TYR A 9 0.13 8.44 19.07
C TYR A 9 -1.04 7.78 18.33
N GLU A 10 -1.37 8.28 17.13
CA GLU A 10 -2.28 7.54 16.25
C GLU A 10 -1.71 6.14 16.10
N ALA A 11 -2.48 5.15 16.56
CA ALA A 11 -2.07 3.76 16.49
C ALA A 11 -1.81 3.39 15.03
N LEU A 12 -0.67 2.75 14.78
CA LEU A 12 -0.34 2.27 13.44
C LEU A 12 -1.31 1.15 13.07
N ILE A 13 -1.87 1.21 11.86
CA ILE A 13 -2.71 0.15 11.33
C ILE A 13 -1.80 -0.95 10.77
N PRO A 14 -1.87 -2.20 11.29
CA PRO A 14 -1.04 -3.30 10.82
C PRO A 14 -1.51 -3.81 9.46
N ILE A 15 -0.57 -3.97 8.52
CA ILE A 15 -0.81 -4.45 7.17
C ILE A 15 0.12 -5.63 6.85
N SER A 16 -0.42 -6.76 6.43
CA SER A 16 0.37 -7.91 5.95
C SER A 16 0.02 -8.32 4.53
N ASN A 17 0.80 -9.26 3.96
CA ASN A 17 0.64 -9.75 2.59
C ASN A 17 0.50 -8.58 1.61
N TRP A 18 1.59 -7.81 1.50
CA TRP A 18 1.54 -6.44 1.04
C TRP A 18 2.52 -6.16 -0.10
N ASN A 19 2.26 -5.08 -0.83
CA ASN A 19 3.19 -4.48 -1.77
C ASN A 19 2.91 -2.96 -1.86
N ILE A 20 3.73 -2.23 -2.60
CA ILE A 20 3.44 -0.84 -2.96
C ILE A 20 3.10 -0.81 -4.45
N LEU A 21 1.90 -0.32 -4.76
CA LEU A 21 1.47 -0.06 -6.12
C LEU A 21 1.94 1.32 -6.55
N ILE A 22 2.68 1.37 -7.66
CA ILE A 22 3.14 2.61 -8.29
C ILE A 22 2.24 2.86 -9.51
N GLU A 23 1.58 4.01 -9.52
CA GLU A 23 0.73 4.49 -10.62
C GLU A 23 1.43 5.69 -11.28
N THR A 24 1.62 5.67 -12.59
CA THR A 24 2.24 6.77 -13.35
C THR A 24 1.17 7.50 -14.18
N ASP A 25 1.06 8.82 -14.07
CA ASP A 25 0.10 9.56 -14.90
C ASP A 25 0.67 9.88 -16.29
N VAL A 26 -0.14 10.54 -17.12
CA VAL A 26 0.22 10.94 -18.49
C VAL A 26 1.37 11.96 -18.55
N THR A 27 1.68 12.62 -17.43
CA THR A 27 2.81 13.54 -17.31
C THR A 27 4.08 12.86 -16.83
N GLY A 28 4.02 11.55 -16.52
CA GLY A 28 5.12 10.78 -15.97
C GLY A 28 5.24 10.88 -14.44
N LYS A 29 4.33 11.59 -13.76
CA LYS A 29 4.37 11.72 -12.31
C LYS A 29 3.89 10.42 -11.67
N THR A 30 4.66 9.91 -10.71
CA THR A 30 4.35 8.68 -10.00
C THR A 30 3.64 8.93 -8.67
N THR A 31 2.66 8.10 -8.37
CA THR A 31 2.00 8.00 -7.06
C THR A 31 2.19 6.61 -6.51
N GLU A 32 2.59 6.51 -5.25
CA GLU A 32 2.71 5.23 -4.53
C GLU A 32 1.50 5.03 -3.61
N ARG A 33 0.97 3.81 -3.57
CA ARG A 33 -0.11 3.39 -2.64
C ARG A 33 0.25 2.07 -1.99
N LEU A 34 0.04 1.95 -0.69
CA LEU A 34 0.19 0.69 0.03
C LEU A 34 -1.02 -0.19 -0.31
N ILE A 35 -0.76 -1.45 -0.63
CA ILE A 35 -1.79 -2.45 -0.81
C ILE A 35 -1.50 -3.66 0.07
N GLY A 36 -2.50 -4.16 0.79
CA GLY A 36 -2.32 -5.33 1.66
C GLY A 36 -3.57 -5.64 2.48
N LEU A 37 -3.46 -6.60 3.39
CA LEU A 37 -4.53 -6.97 4.32
C LEU A 37 -4.40 -6.16 5.60
N ASN A 38 -5.43 -5.41 6.00
CA ASN A 38 -5.50 -4.83 7.33
C ASN A 38 -5.76 -5.95 8.35
N GLU A 39 -4.83 -6.12 9.29
CA GLU A 39 -4.93 -7.20 10.28
C GLU A 39 -5.95 -6.90 11.37
N SER A 40 -6.31 -5.63 11.57
CA SER A 40 -7.28 -5.21 12.58
C SER A 40 -8.71 -5.59 12.21
N ASP A 41 -9.08 -5.50 10.93
CA ASP A 41 -10.44 -5.78 10.44
C ASP A 41 -10.52 -6.95 9.44
N GLY A 42 -9.38 -7.47 9.01
CA GLY A 42 -9.29 -8.55 8.03
C GLY A 42 -9.73 -8.16 6.63
N LEU A 43 -9.74 -6.87 6.28
CA LEU A 43 -10.15 -6.35 4.97
C LEU A 43 -8.96 -6.04 4.06
N GLY A 44 -9.15 -6.27 2.76
CA GLY A 44 -8.15 -5.91 1.74
C GLY A 44 -8.18 -4.42 1.46
N HIS A 45 -7.05 -3.75 1.67
CA HIS A 45 -6.93 -2.30 1.62
C HIS A 45 -6.04 -1.83 0.47
N ILE A 46 -6.43 -0.72 -0.17
CA ILE A 46 -5.59 0.08 -1.06
C ILE A 46 -5.59 1.48 -0.47
N SER A 47 -4.43 1.94 0.01
CA SER A 47 -4.33 3.18 0.75
C SER A 47 -4.49 4.42 -0.12
N GLU A 48 -4.59 5.56 0.55
CA GLU A 48 -4.27 6.84 -0.06
C GLU A 48 -2.79 6.94 -0.48
N LYS A 49 -2.43 8.04 -1.13
CA LYS A 49 -1.06 8.27 -1.59
C LYS A 49 -0.10 8.23 -0.40
N ILE A 50 0.99 7.47 -0.54
CA ILE A 50 2.11 7.46 0.38
C ILE A 50 2.85 8.80 0.25
N PHE A 51 3.04 9.49 1.36
CA PHE A 51 3.94 10.63 1.48
C PHE A 51 5.37 10.17 1.77
N HIS A 52 5.53 9.21 2.69
CA HIS A 52 6.84 8.66 3.05
C HIS A 52 6.71 7.18 3.44
N PHE A 53 7.70 6.37 3.06
CA PHE A 53 7.83 4.99 3.51
C PHE A 53 9.22 4.77 4.09
N ASP A 54 9.29 4.47 5.38
CA ASP A 54 10.53 4.13 6.06
C ASP A 54 10.79 2.63 5.93
N GLU A 55 11.81 2.28 5.13
CA GLU A 55 12.19 0.89 4.87
C GLU A 55 12.75 0.17 6.11
N LYS A 56 13.31 0.90 7.07
CA LYS A 56 13.92 0.32 8.27
C LYS A 56 12.86 -0.01 9.30
N THR A 57 11.95 0.92 9.57
CA THR A 57 10.86 0.72 10.54
C THR A 57 9.64 0.07 9.92
N LYS A 58 9.57 -0.02 8.58
CA LYS A 58 8.44 -0.56 7.82
C LYS A 58 7.15 0.23 8.08
N VAL A 59 7.27 1.55 8.23
CA VAL A 59 6.14 2.46 8.46
C VAL A 59 5.84 3.26 7.20
N ALA A 60 4.58 3.25 6.75
CA ALA A 60 4.08 4.08 5.67
C ALA A 60 3.24 5.24 6.23
N LEU A 61 3.64 6.46 5.88
CA LEU A 61 2.93 7.70 6.18
C LEU A 61 2.17 8.11 4.93
N MET A 62 0.85 8.26 5.04
CA MET A 62 0.02 8.76 3.94
C MET A 62 0.10 10.29 3.85
N GLU A 63 -0.17 10.84 2.67
CA GLU A 63 -0.29 12.30 2.47
C GLU A 63 -1.42 12.89 3.31
N THR A 64 -2.50 12.12 3.47
CA THR A 64 -3.59 12.39 4.39
C THR A 64 -4.04 11.09 5.05
N GLY A 65 -4.43 11.16 6.33
CA GLY A 65 -5.01 10.04 7.04
C GLY A 65 -4.01 9.17 7.82
N PRO A 66 -4.31 7.88 8.02
CA PRO A 66 -3.65 7.05 9.03
C PRO A 66 -2.25 6.63 8.59
N ARG A 67 -1.50 6.11 9.56
CA ARG A 67 -0.18 5.52 9.37
C ARG A 67 -0.29 4.00 9.41
N TYR A 68 0.47 3.34 8.55
CA TYR A 68 0.46 1.88 8.45
C TYR A 68 1.80 1.29 8.88
N GLN A 69 1.76 0.21 9.65
CA GLN A 69 2.91 -0.65 9.92
C GLN A 69 2.80 -1.86 9.00
N VAL A 70 3.77 -2.07 8.11
CA VAL A 70 3.77 -3.27 7.27
C VAL A 70 4.51 -4.42 7.96
N ASN A 71 3.90 -5.59 7.92
CA ASN A 71 4.34 -6.81 8.58
C ASN A 71 4.75 -7.86 7.53
N GLY A 72 5.91 -8.48 7.72
CA GLY A 72 6.47 -9.47 6.79
C GLY A 72 7.12 -8.87 5.55
N ALA A 73 7.63 -9.74 4.68
CA ALA A 73 8.26 -9.34 3.43
C ALA A 73 7.21 -8.86 2.40
N PRO A 74 7.56 -7.89 1.54
CA PRO A 74 6.70 -7.53 0.43
C PRO A 74 6.62 -8.68 -0.59
N GLY A 75 5.49 -8.79 -1.28
CA GLY A 75 5.28 -9.84 -2.28
C GLY A 75 3.90 -9.75 -2.92
N LEU A 76 3.26 -10.91 -3.10
CA LEU A 76 1.89 -10.96 -3.61
C LEU A 76 0.91 -10.38 -2.58
N PRO A 77 0.11 -9.36 -2.94
CA PRO A 77 -0.90 -8.83 -2.05
C PRO A 77 -1.96 -9.87 -1.69
N HIS A 78 -2.56 -9.76 -0.50
CA HIS A 78 -3.63 -10.67 -0.07
C HIS A 78 -4.78 -10.73 -1.09
N SER A 79 -5.42 -11.91 -1.22
CA SER A 79 -6.51 -12.15 -2.18
C SER A 79 -7.68 -11.18 -2.05
N LYS A 80 -8.05 -10.79 -0.81
CA LYS A 80 -9.06 -9.76 -0.56
C LYS A 80 -8.68 -8.40 -1.17
N THR A 81 -7.40 -8.04 -1.12
CA THR A 81 -6.88 -6.81 -1.74
C THR A 81 -6.88 -6.93 -3.27
N ILE A 82 -6.56 -8.11 -3.80
CA ILE A 82 -6.67 -8.41 -5.22
C ILE A 82 -8.10 -8.24 -5.73
N VAL A 83 -9.12 -8.63 -4.95
CA VAL A 83 -10.54 -8.39 -5.30
C VAL A 83 -10.83 -6.89 -5.39
N THR A 84 -10.39 -6.09 -4.40
CA THR A 84 -10.54 -4.63 -4.43
C THR A 84 -9.83 -4.02 -5.65
N LEU A 85 -8.61 -4.45 -5.94
CA LEU A 85 -7.84 -4.02 -7.11
C LEU A 85 -8.56 -4.38 -8.41
N THR A 86 -9.08 -5.60 -8.51
CA THR A 86 -9.85 -6.10 -9.67
C THR A 86 -11.07 -5.23 -9.95
N LYS A 87 -11.79 -4.81 -8.90
CA LYS A 87 -12.92 -3.88 -9.04
C LYS A 87 -12.48 -2.51 -9.55
N ARG A 88 -11.28 -2.04 -9.18
CA ARG A 88 -10.75 -0.72 -9.56
C ARG A 88 -10.22 -0.67 -11.00
N ILE A 89 -9.47 -1.70 -11.44
CA ILE A 89 -8.75 -1.66 -12.73
C ILE A 89 -9.25 -2.69 -13.75
N GLY A 90 -10.16 -3.58 -13.35
CA GLY A 90 -10.68 -4.67 -14.17
C GLY A 90 -9.84 -5.95 -14.13
N PHE A 91 -10.50 -7.08 -14.39
CA PHE A 91 -9.93 -8.42 -14.28
C PHE A 91 -8.71 -8.64 -15.19
N LYS A 92 -8.82 -8.31 -16.48
CA LYS A 92 -7.72 -8.52 -17.45
C LYS A 92 -6.45 -7.78 -17.08
N ARG A 93 -6.57 -6.53 -16.60
CA ARG A 93 -5.42 -5.73 -16.14
C ARG A 93 -4.82 -6.30 -14.87
N THR A 94 -5.68 -6.71 -13.93
CA THR A 94 -5.22 -7.32 -12.68
C THR A 94 -4.41 -8.59 -12.94
N LEU A 95 -4.89 -9.50 -13.81
CA LEU A 95 -4.13 -10.70 -14.15
C LEU A 95 -2.75 -10.37 -14.77
N LYS A 96 -2.68 -9.39 -15.69
CA LYS A 96 -1.39 -8.97 -16.27
C LYS A 96 -0.44 -8.39 -15.21
N LEU A 97 -0.97 -7.57 -14.32
CA LEU A 97 -0.21 -6.97 -13.22
C LEU A 97 0.33 -8.04 -12.26
N LEU A 98 -0.49 -9.04 -11.91
CA LEU A 98 -0.09 -10.16 -11.05
C LEU A 98 0.87 -11.14 -11.75
N GLY A 99 0.81 -11.28 -13.08
CA GLY A 99 1.71 -12.16 -13.82
C GLY A 99 3.09 -11.54 -14.05
N ASN A 100 3.15 -10.23 -14.34
CA ASN A 100 4.38 -9.58 -14.80
C ASN A 100 4.90 -8.49 -13.83
N GLY A 101 4.22 -8.25 -12.71
CA GLY A 101 4.50 -7.14 -11.80
C GLY A 101 4.22 -5.74 -12.38
N ARG A 102 3.74 -5.65 -13.63
CA ARG A 102 3.43 -4.39 -14.33
C ARG A 102 2.34 -4.56 -15.39
N VAL A 103 1.53 -3.51 -15.57
CA VAL A 103 0.56 -3.38 -16.68
C VAL A 103 0.30 -1.90 -16.94
N ASP A 104 0.28 -1.48 -18.20
CA ASP A 104 0.03 -0.09 -18.60
C ASP A 104 0.90 0.90 -17.78
N HIS A 105 0.26 1.71 -16.95
CA HIS A 105 0.87 2.71 -16.08
C HIS A 105 1.03 2.26 -14.60
N LEU A 106 0.79 0.98 -14.33
CA LEU A 106 0.80 0.39 -13.00
C LEU A 106 1.96 -0.60 -12.88
N LYS A 107 2.67 -0.56 -11.75
CA LYS A 107 3.67 -1.59 -11.38
C LYS A 107 3.74 -1.79 -9.88
N PHE A 108 4.16 -2.97 -9.44
CA PHE A 108 4.55 -3.18 -8.06
C PHE A 108 5.98 -2.70 -7.83
N ARG A 109 6.22 -2.07 -6.67
CA ARG A 109 7.56 -1.63 -6.26
C ARG A 109 8.47 -2.81 -5.99
N TYR A 110 7.94 -3.86 -5.36
CA TYR A 110 8.69 -5.07 -5.06
C TYR A 110 8.27 -6.22 -5.98
N PRO A 111 9.20 -7.11 -6.34
CA PRO A 111 8.89 -8.30 -7.13
C PRO A 111 7.80 -9.14 -6.49
N LEU A 112 7.00 -9.80 -7.33
CA LEU A 112 6.06 -10.82 -6.88
C LEU A 112 6.86 -12.12 -6.74
N SER A 113 7.14 -12.51 -5.49
CA SER A 113 7.76 -13.78 -5.11
C SER A 113 6.74 -14.90 -5.01
#